data_AF-A0A1I5XBM1-F1
#
_entry.id   AF-A0A1I5XBM1-F1
#
_cell.length_a   1.000
_cell.length_b   1.000
_cell.length_c   1.000
_cell.angle_alpha   90.00
_cell.angle_beta   90.00
_cell.angle_gamma   90.00
#
_symmetry.space_group_name_H-M   'P 1'
#
loop_
_entity.id
_entity.type
_entity.pdbx_description
1 polymer ?
#
loop_
_entity_poly.entity_id
_entity_poly.type
_entity_poly.pdbx_seq_one_letter_code
_entity_poly.pdbx_strand_id
1 'polypeptide(L)' 'MIFETERLILRHWEEADAEDLFRYASDPDVGPIAGWPAHKSLEESRHGINVNTRHFC' A
#
# COMPACT_ATOMS: atom_id res chain seq x y z
N MET A 1 -6.18 -12.29 7.98
CA MET A 1 -6.20 -12.10 9.45
C MET A 1 -6.39 -10.61 9.72
N ILE A 2 -7.13 -10.24 10.77
CA ILE A 2 -7.44 -8.85 11.11
C ILE A 2 -7.00 -8.63 12.56
N PHE A 3 -6.30 -7.53 12.82
CA PHE A 3 -5.91 -7.09 14.16
C PHE A 3 -6.53 -5.72 14.45
N GLU A 4 -7.21 -5.60 15.59
CA GLU A 4 -7.98 -4.40 15.93
C GLU A 4 -7.53 -3.82 17.26
N THR A 5 -7.51 -2.49 17.33
CA THR A 5 -7.33 -1.70 18.55
C THR A 5 -8.47 -0.68 18.64
N GLU A 6 -8.57 0.08 19.73
CA GLU A 6 -9.62 1.09 19.91
C GLU A 6 -9.70 2.12 18.75
N ARG A 7 -8.58 2.41 18.07
CA ARG A 7 -8.50 3.47 17.06
C ARG A 7 -8.14 2.99 15.65
N LEU A 8 -7.68 1.74 15.51
CA LEU A 8 -7.07 1.26 14.27
C LEU A 8 -7.41 -0.20 14.00
N ILE A 9 -7.57 -0.52 12.71
CA ILE A 9 -7.69 -1.87 12.18
C ILE A 9 -6.52 -2.11 11.24
N LEU A 10 -5.75 -3.17 11.50
CA LEU A 10 -4.71 -3.67 10.63
C LEU A 10 -5.21 -4.95 9.94
N ARG A 11 -5.46 -4.85 8.65
CA ARG A 11 -5.87 -5.96 7.78
C ARG A 11 -4.93 -6.09 6.60
N HIS A 12 -5.00 -7.22 5.90
CA HIS A 12 -4.31 -7.36 4.62
C HIS A 12 -4.85 -6.34 3.61
N TRP A 13 -3.97 -5.97 2.69
CA TRP A 13 -4.31 -5.12 1.55
C TRP A 13 -5.35 -5.78 0.66
N GLU A 14 -6.26 -4.97 0.13
CA GLU A 14 -7.25 -5.33 -0.88
C GLU A 14 -7.04 -4.46 -2.12
N GLU A 15 -7.45 -4.94 -3.31
CA GLU A 15 -7.25 -4.17 -4.55
C GLU A 15 -7.96 -2.82 -4.54
N ALA A 16 -9.05 -2.69 -3.76
CA ALA A 16 -9.77 -1.44 -3.58
C ALA A 16 -8.94 -0.36 -2.86
N ASP A 17 -7.93 -0.76 -2.08
CA ASP A 17 -7.05 0.17 -1.35
C ASP A 17 -6.02 0.85 -2.28
N ALA A 18 -5.96 0.48 -3.57
CA ALA A 18 -4.97 1.01 -4.51
C ALA A 18 -5.04 2.53 -4.67
N GLU A 19 -6.25 3.11 -4.61
CA GLU A 19 -6.46 4.56 -4.68
C GLU A 19 -5.94 5.27 -3.44
N ASP A 20 -6.26 4.75 -2.25
CA ASP A 20 -5.77 5.28 -0.98
C ASP A 20 -4.24 5.12 -0.87
N LEU A 21 -3.69 3.99 -1.27
CA LEU A 21 -2.25 3.78 -1.34
C LEU A 21 -1.59 4.79 -2.27
N PHE A 22 -2.11 4.96 -3.49
CA PHE A 22 -1.56 5.91 -4.47
C PHE A 22 -1.54 7.34 -3.96
N ARG A 23 -2.59 7.76 -3.24
CA ARG A 23 -2.66 9.11 -2.67
C ARG A 23 -1.44 9.48 -1.83
N TYR A 24 -0.92 8.54 -1.05
CA TYR A 24 0.27 8.77 -0.22
C TYR A 24 1.56 8.33 -0.91
N ALA A 25 1.53 7.25 -1.69
CA ALA A 25 2.70 6.71 -2.37
C ALA A 25 3.15 7.52 -3.59
N SER A 26 2.31 8.41 -4.12
CA SER A 26 2.68 9.35 -5.19
C SER A 26 3.48 10.56 -4.69
N ASP A 27 3.54 10.78 -3.37
CA ASP A 27 4.36 11.84 -2.80
C ASP A 27 5.86 11.49 -2.96
N PRO A 28 6.65 12.36 -3.60
CA PRO A 28 8.07 12.10 -3.86
C PRO A 28 8.90 11.96 -2.59
N ASP A 29 8.44 12.46 -1.44
CA ASP A 29 9.17 12.39 -0.18
C ASP A 29 8.80 11.14 0.64
N VAL A 30 7.68 10.49 0.34
CA VAL A 30 7.19 9.32 1.12
C VAL A 30 7.88 8.03 0.68
N GLY A 31 7.83 7.71 -0.62
CA GLY A 31 8.32 6.43 -1.13
C GLY A 31 9.81 6.19 -0.88
N PRO A 32 10.71 7.10 -1.28
CA PRO A 32 12.15 6.88 -1.19
C PRO A 32 12.64 6.59 0.24
N ILE A 33 12.02 7.19 1.25
CA ILE A 33 12.35 6.94 2.67
C ILE A 33 11.96 5.51 3.08
N ALA A 34 10.91 4.95 2.49
CA ALA A 34 10.43 3.59 2.73
C ALA A 34 11.06 2.53 1.81
N GLY A 35 12.01 2.91 0.95
CA GLY A 35 12.79 1.99 0.11
C GLY A 35 12.14 1.63 -1.22
N TRP A 36 11.12 2.35 -1.67
CA TRP A 36 10.48 2.18 -2.98
C TRP A 36 10.35 3.54 -3.71
N PRO A 37 10.39 3.60 -5.04
CA PRO A 37 10.18 4.85 -5.76
C PRO A 37 8.73 5.33 -5.60
N ALA A 38 8.51 6.64 -5.56
CA ALA A 38 7.15 7.19 -5.57
C ALA A 38 6.35 6.67 -6.77
N HIS A 39 5.12 6.23 -6.51
CA HIS A 39 4.24 5.64 -7.51
C HIS A 39 3.78 6.70 -8.51
N LYS A 40 3.81 6.34 -9.79
CA LYS A 40 3.48 7.24 -10.91
C LYS A 40 2.07 7.03 -11.45
N SER A 41 1.43 5.91 -11.11
CA SER A 41 0.08 5.59 -11.54
C SER A 41 -0.66 4.74 -10.50
N LEU A 42 -1.99 4.71 -10.61
CA LEU A 42 -2.83 3.79 -9.83
C LEU A 42 -2.50 2.32 -10.10
N GLU A 43 -2.07 2.00 -11.32
CA GLU A 43 -1.67 0.64 -11.70
C GLU A 43 -0.41 0.19 -10.96
N GLU A 44 0.58 1.07 -10.78
CA GLU A 44 1.77 0.78 -9.96
C GLU A 44 1.39 0.52 -8.50
N SER A 45 0.48 1.29 -7.92
CA SER A 45 -0.05 1.03 -6.57
C SER A 45 -0.76 -0.32 -6.46
N ARG A 46 -1.63 -0.64 -7.43
CA ARG A 46 -2.32 -1.93 -7.47
C ARG A 46 -1.35 -3.09 -7.61
N HIS A 47 -0.31 -2.92 -8.42
CA HIS A 47 0.76 -3.90 -8.54
C HIS A 47 1.50 -4.10 -7.21
N GLY A 48 1.84 -3.02 -6.50
CA GLY A 48 2.47 -3.09 -5.17
C GLY A 48 1.64 -3.89 -4.15
N ILE A 49 0.33 -3.66 -4.11
CA ILE A 49 -0.61 -4.45 -3.30
C ILE A 49 -0.56 -5.94 -3.67
N ASN A 50 -0.61 -6.24 -4.96
CA ASN A 50 -0.64 -7.62 -5.48
C ASN A 50 0.70 -8.35 -5.28
N VAL A 51 1.83 -7.65 -5.28
CA VAL A 51 3.15 -8.23 -4.98
C VAL A 51 3.26 -8.53 -3.48
N ASN A 52 2.88 -7.58 -2.63
CA ASN A 52 2.99 -7.73 -1.17
C ASN A 52 2.05 -8.81 -0.61
N THR A 53 0.88 -8.99 -1.22
CA THR A 53 -0.07 -10.04 -0.83
C THR A 53 0.35 -11.44 -1.26
N ARG A 54 1.25 -11.58 -2.25
CA ARG A 54 1.68 -12.88 -2.80
C ARG A 54 3.01 -13.40 -2.26
N HIS A 55 3.85 -12.54 -1.65
CA HIS A 55 5.19 -12.92 -1.15
C HIS A 55 5.28 -13.17 0.36
N PHE A 56 4.23 -12.88 1.13
CA PHE A 56 4.23 -13.02 2.60
C PHE A 56 3.15 -13.99 3.14
N CYS A 57 2.63 -14.90 2.30
CA CYS A 57 1.81 -16.03 2.74
C CYS A 57 2.65 -17.31 2.72
#